data_AF-A0A2V7YPW6-F1
#
_entry.id   AF-A0A2V7YPW6-F1
#
_cell.length_a   1.000
_cell.length_b   1.000
_cell.length_c   1.000
_cell.angle_alpha   90.00
_cell.angle_beta   90.00
_cell.angle_gamma   90.00
#
_symmetry.space_group_name_H-M   'P 1'
#
loop_
_entity.id
_entity.type
_entity.pdbx_description
1 polymer ?
#
loop_
_entity_poly.entity_id
_entity_poly.type
_entity_poly.pdbx_seq_one_letter_code
_entity_poly.pdbx_strand_id
1 'polypeptide(L)'
;MKRHVLLGIALLLIASTALGSWYDDYNDGIAAVRKGQWQIVIQKMTSALAGNSKENNNARTYGNIFINYHPYYYRGFAYLRVGQYEKAISDFEKTEGPGEIDRGSIDELMQDAKAKQAAANTPEPVPQPVPPTPVPRPVPIPAGPTIDPALRQQVSVAITAANQSLSSARDRRAGSSGEYQKAMGALADANQKAATAKSNDDLQAALASANNAKLFADSAMPPNVPPPTIPTTTTASRPVIATNSVLGDTAKRVRHALESYFNGDFEDAASQFQRLSQEMPRNGWIWAFLGASQYSQYAFEADESYRTAAFQSFRKASQYRSWKGGLPQKYFSKRIRTAFERAKGNRAG
;
A
#
# COMPACT_ATOMS: atom_id res chain seq x y z
N MET A 1 66.25 17.01 -25.90
CA MET A 1 65.95 16.24 -24.67
C MET A 1 64.96 17.10 -23.88
N LYS A 2 63.72 16.75 -23.52
CA LYS A 2 62.93 15.51 -23.46
C LYS A 2 61.45 15.86 -23.73
N ARG A 3 60.74 14.99 -24.45
CA ARG A 3 59.29 15.04 -24.68
C ARG A 3 58.59 14.47 -23.43
N HIS A 4 57.58 15.15 -22.90
CA HIS A 4 56.65 14.54 -21.94
C HIS A 4 55.27 14.43 -22.57
N VAL A 5 54.92 13.17 -22.83
CA VAL A 5 53.63 12.67 -23.30
C VAL A 5 52.67 12.67 -22.11
N LEU A 6 51.55 13.38 -22.20
CA LEU A 6 50.46 13.27 -21.24
C LEU A 6 49.48 12.21 -21.74
N LEU A 7 49.48 11.06 -21.06
CA LEU A 7 48.52 9.98 -21.22
C LEU A 7 47.11 10.47 -20.82
N GLY A 8 46.16 10.39 -21.76
CA GLY A 8 44.74 10.51 -21.46
C GLY A 8 44.23 9.26 -20.75
N ILE A 9 43.76 9.42 -19.52
CA ILE A 9 43.06 8.37 -18.77
C ILE A 9 41.61 8.35 -19.25
N ALA A 10 41.25 7.33 -20.03
CA ALA A 10 39.89 7.03 -20.39
C ALA A 10 39.12 6.55 -19.14
N LEU A 11 38.17 7.36 -18.69
CA LEU A 11 37.28 7.04 -17.58
C LEU A 11 36.19 6.10 -18.07
N LEU A 12 36.42 4.80 -17.94
CA LEU A 12 35.43 3.76 -18.21
C LEU A 12 34.41 3.75 -17.05
N LEU A 13 33.30 4.46 -17.22
CA LEU A 13 32.15 4.43 -16.31
C LEU A 13 31.52 3.03 -16.36
N ILE A 14 31.82 2.23 -15.34
CA ILE A 14 31.13 0.97 -15.08
C ILE A 14 29.71 1.31 -14.59
N ALA A 15 28.72 1.19 -15.48
CA ALA A 15 27.31 1.30 -15.16
C ALA A 15 26.91 0.16 -14.20
N SER A 16 26.98 0.45 -12.90
CA SER A 16 26.55 -0.47 -11.85
C SER A 16 25.02 -0.43 -11.74
N THR A 17 24.38 -1.40 -12.38
CA THR A 17 23.02 -1.95 -12.15
C THR A 17 22.09 -1.16 -11.21
N ALA A 18 21.35 -0.21 -11.77
CA ALA A 18 20.28 0.59 -11.13
C ALA A 18 18.96 -0.19 -10.90
N LEU A 19 18.96 -1.52 -10.96
CA LEU A 19 17.75 -2.34 -10.95
C LEU A 19 16.93 -2.26 -9.64
N GLY A 20 17.48 -1.71 -8.55
CA GLY A 20 16.77 -1.49 -7.30
C GLY A 20 16.21 -0.08 -7.09
N SER A 21 16.68 0.94 -7.81
CA SER A 21 16.27 2.34 -7.54
C SER A 21 14.89 2.66 -8.10
N TRP A 22 14.60 2.20 -9.31
CA TRP A 22 13.37 2.58 -10.01
C TRP A 22 12.11 2.13 -9.28
N TYR A 23 12.15 0.95 -8.64
CA TYR A 23 11.01 0.42 -7.89
C TYR A 23 10.73 1.22 -6.62
N ASP A 24 11.77 1.58 -5.86
CA ASP A 24 11.61 2.42 -4.67
C ASP A 24 11.00 3.78 -5.06
N ASP A 25 11.47 4.38 -6.16
CA ASP A 25 10.91 5.64 -6.68
C ASP A 25 9.48 5.47 -7.19
N TYR A 26 9.17 4.40 -7.92
CA TYR A 26 7.82 4.10 -8.37
C TYR A 26 6.87 3.98 -7.18
N ASN A 27 7.21 3.15 -6.19
CA ASN A 27 6.38 2.91 -5.01
C ASN A 27 6.19 4.17 -4.16
N ASP A 28 7.24 4.99 -3.97
CA ASP A 28 7.12 6.30 -3.32
C ASP A 28 6.17 7.23 -4.11
N GLY A 29 6.23 7.19 -5.45
CA GLY A 29 5.31 7.91 -6.33
C GLY A 29 3.87 7.45 -6.19
N ILE A 30 3.61 6.15 -6.13
CA ILE A 30 2.27 5.59 -5.87
C ILE A 30 1.72 6.06 -4.52
N ALA A 31 2.55 6.04 -3.47
CA ALA A 31 2.15 6.57 -2.17
C ALA A 31 1.81 8.07 -2.24
N ALA A 32 2.54 8.85 -3.04
CA ALA A 32 2.26 10.28 -3.27
C ALA A 32 0.95 10.50 -4.05
N VAL A 33 0.58 9.62 -4.99
CA VAL A 33 -0.72 9.65 -5.71
C VAL A 33 -1.89 9.55 -4.73
N ARG A 34 -1.79 8.68 -3.71
CA ARG A 34 -2.84 8.53 -2.68
C ARG A 34 -3.00 9.78 -1.82
N LYS A 35 -1.91 10.53 -1.62
CA LYS A 35 -1.88 11.78 -0.83
C LYS A 35 -2.17 13.04 -1.65
N GLY A 36 -2.40 12.90 -2.96
CA GLY A 36 -2.59 14.04 -3.86
C GLY A 36 -1.36 14.93 -4.04
N GLN A 37 -0.16 14.41 -3.79
CA GLN A 37 1.09 15.18 -3.84
C GLN A 37 1.67 15.19 -5.26
N TRP A 38 0.98 15.86 -6.19
CA TRP A 38 1.22 15.74 -7.64
C TRP A 38 2.65 16.07 -8.08
N GLN A 39 3.29 17.09 -7.48
CA GLN A 39 4.67 17.42 -7.79
C GLN A 39 5.66 16.31 -7.38
N ILE A 40 5.39 15.64 -6.26
CA ILE A 40 6.19 14.49 -5.81
C ILE A 40 5.98 13.31 -6.77
N VAL A 41 4.75 13.08 -7.24
CA VAL A 41 4.47 12.05 -8.24
C VAL A 41 5.28 12.30 -9.52
N ILE A 42 5.28 13.53 -10.03
CA ILE A 42 6.04 13.89 -11.24
C ILE A 42 7.53 13.59 -11.06
N GLN A 43 8.10 14.03 -9.93
CA GLN A 43 9.51 13.79 -9.61
C GLN A 43 9.81 12.28 -9.55
N LYS A 44 9.01 11.53 -8.78
CA LYS A 44 9.23 10.12 -8.52
C LYS A 44 9.02 9.23 -9.74
N MET A 45 7.99 9.47 -10.53
CA MET A 45 7.78 8.73 -11.79
C MET A 45 8.87 9.06 -12.82
N THR A 46 9.40 10.28 -12.83
CA THR A 46 10.55 10.62 -13.67
C THR A 46 11.82 9.88 -13.25
N SER A 47 12.10 9.78 -11.95
CA SER A 47 13.22 8.98 -11.44
C SER A 47 13.04 7.49 -11.73
N ALA A 48 11.82 6.96 -11.59
CA ALA A 48 11.51 5.58 -11.94
C ALA A 48 11.77 5.31 -13.43
N LEU A 49 11.25 6.17 -14.32
CA LEU A 49 11.47 6.08 -15.77
C LEU A 49 12.94 6.20 -16.18
N ALA A 50 13.75 6.96 -15.44
CA ALA A 50 15.18 7.05 -15.68
C ALA A 50 15.92 5.74 -15.33
N GLY A 51 15.43 5.00 -14.33
CA GLY A 51 16.00 3.71 -13.92
C GLY A 51 15.43 2.50 -14.68
N ASN A 52 14.17 2.57 -15.09
CA ASN A 52 13.49 1.58 -15.94
C ASN A 52 12.41 2.28 -16.78
N SER A 53 12.69 2.48 -18.07
CA SER A 53 11.79 3.20 -18.98
C SER A 53 10.68 2.35 -19.58
N LYS A 54 10.76 1.02 -19.45
CA LYS A 54 9.80 0.09 -20.08
C LYS A 54 8.70 -0.27 -19.10
N GLU A 55 7.45 0.01 -19.48
CA GLU A 55 6.27 -0.41 -18.73
C GLU A 55 6.08 -1.94 -18.81
N ASN A 56 5.48 -2.52 -17.78
CA ASN A 56 5.22 -3.96 -17.74
C ASN A 56 4.18 -4.30 -16.68
N ASN A 57 3.13 -5.03 -17.06
CA ASN A 57 2.10 -5.58 -16.16
C ASN A 57 2.65 -6.64 -15.18
N ASN A 58 3.89 -7.09 -15.39
CA ASN A 58 4.54 -8.09 -14.56
C ASN A 58 6.01 -7.72 -14.35
N ALA A 59 6.26 -6.46 -13.98
CA ALA A 59 7.60 -5.99 -13.69
C ALA A 59 8.12 -6.68 -12.43
N ARG A 60 9.19 -7.47 -12.57
CA ARG A 60 9.84 -8.13 -11.45
C ARG A 60 10.58 -7.09 -10.61
N THR A 61 10.30 -7.07 -9.31
CA THR A 61 10.93 -6.16 -8.35
C THR A 61 11.94 -6.93 -7.49
N TYR A 62 11.85 -6.83 -6.16
CA TYR A 62 12.72 -7.59 -5.26
C TYR A 62 12.25 -9.05 -5.18
N GLY A 63 13.15 -9.98 -5.50
CA GLY A 63 12.86 -11.41 -5.39
C GLY A 63 11.85 -11.88 -6.44
N ASN A 64 10.73 -12.47 -5.99
CA ASN A 64 9.65 -12.96 -6.87
C ASN A 64 8.37 -12.12 -6.76
N ILE A 65 8.50 -10.86 -6.32
CA ILE A 65 7.39 -9.91 -6.33
C ILE A 65 7.29 -9.31 -7.72
N PHE A 66 6.07 -9.27 -8.24
CA PHE A 66 5.75 -8.65 -9.52
C PHE A 66 4.72 -7.56 -9.32
N ILE A 67 4.83 -6.48 -10.08
CA ILE A 67 3.92 -5.34 -10.03
C ILE A 67 3.47 -4.94 -11.45
N ASN A 68 2.33 -4.24 -11.51
CA ASN A 68 1.96 -3.46 -12.68
C ASN A 68 2.77 -2.15 -12.66
N TYR A 69 3.71 -2.01 -13.59
CA TYR A 69 4.59 -0.85 -13.67
C TYR A 69 4.19 0.06 -14.83
N HIS A 70 3.36 1.07 -14.52
CA HIS A 70 2.88 2.10 -15.46
C HIS A 70 3.22 3.53 -15.02
N PRO A 71 4.50 3.90 -14.96
CA PRO A 71 4.91 5.24 -14.53
C PRO A 71 4.43 6.37 -15.46
N TYR A 72 4.24 6.14 -16.77
CA TYR A 72 3.74 7.17 -17.67
C TYR A 72 2.28 7.52 -17.33
N TYR A 73 1.43 6.52 -17.05
CA TYR A 73 0.05 6.75 -16.60
C TYR A 73 0.01 7.70 -15.38
N TYR A 74 0.78 7.39 -14.34
CA TYR A 74 0.76 8.19 -13.11
C TYR A 74 1.39 9.57 -13.28
N ARG A 75 2.44 9.68 -14.09
CA ARG A 75 3.07 10.98 -14.37
C ARG A 75 2.16 11.86 -15.22
N GLY A 76 1.51 11.29 -16.24
CA GLY A 76 0.52 11.97 -17.08
C GLY A 76 -0.66 12.47 -16.25
N PHE A 77 -1.19 11.62 -15.37
CA PHE A 77 -2.23 12.03 -14.42
C PHE A 77 -1.77 13.17 -13.51
N ALA A 78 -0.56 13.10 -12.96
CA ALA A 78 -0.04 14.17 -12.12
C ALA A 78 0.16 15.49 -12.91
N TYR A 79 0.63 15.42 -14.16
CA TYR A 79 0.74 16.59 -15.04
C TYR A 79 -0.63 17.23 -15.31
N LEU A 80 -1.65 16.42 -15.56
CA LEU A 80 -3.04 16.87 -15.72
C LEU A 80 -3.53 17.63 -14.47
N ARG A 81 -3.20 17.14 -13.27
CA ARG A 81 -3.59 17.77 -12.00
C ARG A 81 -2.85 19.08 -11.68
N VAL A 82 -1.66 19.30 -12.23
CA VAL A 82 -0.88 20.54 -12.05
C VAL A 82 -0.99 21.51 -13.23
N GLY A 83 -1.87 21.24 -14.20
CA GLY A 83 -2.12 22.12 -15.34
C GLY A 83 -1.10 22.04 -16.48
N GLN A 84 -0.24 21.01 -16.50
CA GLN A 84 0.75 20.79 -17.57
C GLN A 84 0.16 19.86 -18.65
N TYR A 85 -0.86 20.33 -19.36
CA TYR A 85 -1.71 19.49 -20.21
C TYR A 85 -0.96 18.85 -21.40
N GLU A 86 -0.04 19.57 -22.04
CA GLU A 86 0.81 19.06 -23.12
C GLU A 86 1.60 17.82 -22.67
N LYS A 87 2.19 17.89 -21.47
CA LYS A 87 3.00 16.80 -20.91
C LYS A 87 2.12 15.64 -20.48
N ALA A 88 0.92 15.93 -19.96
CA ALA A 88 -0.05 14.90 -19.63
C ALA A 88 -0.43 14.08 -20.86
N ILE A 89 -0.77 14.75 -21.97
CA ILE A 89 -1.10 14.09 -23.25
C ILE A 89 0.07 13.24 -23.73
N SER A 90 1.30 13.79 -23.74
CA SER A 90 2.48 13.03 -24.19
C SER A 90 2.75 11.78 -23.35
N ASP A 91 2.48 11.81 -22.05
CA ASP A 91 2.65 10.64 -21.19
C ASP A 91 1.51 9.63 -21.40
N PHE A 92 0.26 10.08 -21.58
CA PHE A 92 -0.86 9.18 -21.91
C PHE A 92 -0.73 8.50 -23.27
N GLU A 93 -0.09 9.15 -24.25
CA GLU A 93 0.22 8.52 -25.54
C GLU A 93 1.30 7.43 -25.42
N LYS A 94 2.13 7.47 -24.39
CA LYS A 94 3.24 6.51 -24.17
C LYS A 94 2.88 5.35 -23.27
N THR A 95 1.88 5.50 -22.42
CA THR A 95 1.55 4.48 -21.43
C THR A 95 0.94 3.25 -22.12
N GLU A 96 1.36 2.06 -21.69
CA GLU A 96 0.95 0.77 -22.25
C GLU A 96 -0.27 0.18 -21.51
N GLY A 97 -0.69 0.80 -20.40
CA GLY A 97 -1.79 0.30 -19.58
C GLY A 97 -2.15 1.23 -18.43
N PRO A 98 -3.31 1.01 -17.79
CA PRO A 98 -3.73 1.78 -16.65
C PRO A 98 -2.85 1.49 -15.43
N GLY A 99 -2.73 2.48 -14.54
CA GLY A 99 -2.15 2.26 -13.22
C GLY A 99 -3.00 1.35 -12.34
N GLU A 100 -2.37 0.69 -11.37
CA GLU A 100 -3.04 -0.10 -10.31
C GLU A 100 -4.10 0.70 -9.52
N ILE A 101 -3.89 2.00 -9.29
CA ILE A 101 -4.87 2.89 -8.68
C ILE A 101 -5.76 3.42 -9.80
N ASP A 102 -7.04 3.03 -9.77
CA ASP A 102 -8.03 3.54 -10.70
C ASP A 102 -8.19 5.07 -10.54
N ARG A 103 -7.77 5.80 -11.57
CA ARG A 103 -7.94 7.25 -11.72
C ARG A 103 -8.74 7.61 -12.97
N GLY A 104 -9.42 6.63 -13.57
CA GLY A 104 -10.06 6.76 -14.88
C GLY A 104 -9.26 6.07 -15.98
N SER A 105 -9.95 5.80 -17.09
CA SER A 105 -9.33 5.22 -18.28
C SER A 105 -8.35 6.20 -18.93
N ILE A 106 -7.38 5.65 -19.68
CA ILE A 106 -6.41 6.46 -20.42
C ILE A 106 -7.13 7.39 -21.42
N ASP A 107 -8.18 6.89 -22.07
CA ASP A 107 -8.96 7.66 -23.05
C ASP A 107 -9.69 8.84 -22.42
N GLU A 108 -10.35 8.63 -21.27
CA GLU A 108 -11.03 9.70 -20.53
C GLU A 108 -10.03 10.76 -20.05
N LEU A 109 -8.89 10.33 -19.50
CA LEU A 109 -7.86 11.23 -19.00
C LEU A 109 -7.19 12.02 -20.12
N MET A 110 -6.96 11.38 -21.27
CA MET A 110 -6.42 12.02 -22.46
C MET A 110 -7.41 13.02 -23.06
N GLN A 111 -8.72 12.69 -23.08
CA GLN A 111 -9.76 13.60 -23.54
C GLN A 111 -9.89 14.83 -22.62
N ASP A 112 -9.85 14.62 -21.30
CA ASP A 112 -9.86 15.70 -20.31
C ASP A 112 -8.64 16.62 -20.48
N ALA A 113 -7.45 16.04 -20.65
CA ALA A 113 -6.23 16.81 -20.89
C ALA A 113 -6.31 17.65 -22.17
N LYS A 114 -6.81 17.09 -23.28
CA LYS A 114 -7.00 17.81 -24.55
C LYS A 114 -8.03 18.93 -24.43
N ALA A 115 -9.15 18.69 -23.75
CA ALA A 115 -10.17 19.71 -23.53
C ALA A 115 -9.63 20.89 -22.70
N LYS A 116 -8.91 20.60 -21.62
CA LYS A 116 -8.29 21.64 -20.77
C LYS A 116 -7.17 22.40 -21.49
N GLN A 117 -6.39 21.72 -22.32
CA GLN A 117 -5.41 22.37 -23.17
C GLN A 117 -6.06 23.34 -24.16
N ALA A 118 -7.14 22.92 -24.83
CA ALA A 118 -7.87 23.77 -25.76
C ALA A 118 -8.48 24.99 -25.06
N ALA A 119 -9.05 24.80 -23.87
CA ALA A 119 -9.58 25.90 -23.05
C ALA A 119 -8.48 26.88 -22.64
N ALA A 120 -7.29 26.39 -22.26
CA ALA A 120 -6.15 27.23 -21.87
C ALA A 120 -5.57 28.03 -23.05
N ASN A 121 -5.68 27.51 -24.27
CA ASN A 121 -5.18 28.16 -25.50
C ASN A 121 -6.21 29.05 -26.19
N THR A 122 -7.45 29.09 -25.71
CA THR A 122 -8.47 30.00 -26.23
C THR A 122 -8.23 31.39 -25.61
N PRO A 123 -7.93 32.44 -26.41
CA PRO A 123 -7.77 33.79 -25.87
C PRO A 123 -9.06 34.20 -25.14
N GLU A 124 -8.92 34.82 -23.96
CA GLU A 124 -10.05 35.50 -23.32
C GLU A 124 -10.73 36.42 -24.35
N PRO A 125 -12.07 36.44 -24.43
CA PRO A 125 -12.77 37.37 -25.29
C PRO A 125 -12.33 38.78 -24.90
N VAL A 126 -11.72 39.52 -25.85
CA VAL A 126 -11.37 40.92 -25.65
C VAL A 126 -12.64 41.65 -25.18
N PRO A 127 -12.60 42.41 -24.07
CA PRO A 127 -13.77 43.14 -23.61
C PRO A 127 -14.20 44.11 -24.71
N GLN A 128 -15.34 43.85 -25.34
CA GLN A 128 -15.99 44.82 -26.21
C GLN A 128 -16.41 46.04 -25.37
N PRO A 129 -16.37 47.26 -25.92
CA PRO A 129 -16.86 48.45 -25.21
C PRO A 129 -18.34 48.23 -24.86
N VAL A 130 -18.64 48.18 -23.56
CA VAL A 130 -19.99 47.93 -23.05
C VAL A 130 -20.92 49.08 -23.45
N PRO A 131 -21.99 48.85 -24.24
CA PRO A 131 -23.15 49.74 -24.30
C PRO A 131 -23.89 49.71 -22.95
N PRO A 132 -24.69 50.74 -22.60
CA PRO A 132 -25.35 50.82 -21.31
C PRO A 132 -26.24 49.59 -21.04
N THR A 133 -26.09 49.05 -19.85
CA THR A 133 -26.53 47.74 -19.38
C THR A 133 -28.05 47.55 -19.46
N PRO A 134 -28.56 46.48 -20.12
CA PRO A 134 -29.84 45.90 -19.75
C PRO A 134 -29.64 44.98 -18.54
N VAL A 135 -30.59 45.07 -17.61
CA VAL A 135 -30.76 44.35 -16.34
C VAL A 135 -30.23 42.90 -16.37
N PRO A 136 -29.47 42.43 -15.35
CA PRO A 136 -28.94 41.07 -15.36
C PRO A 136 -30.07 40.03 -15.29
N ARG A 137 -30.10 39.11 -16.24
CA ARG A 137 -30.82 37.84 -16.06
C ARG A 137 -30.03 36.97 -15.07
N PRO A 138 -30.70 36.20 -14.20
CA PRO A 138 -30.02 35.27 -13.32
C PRO A 138 -29.22 34.27 -14.15
N VAL A 139 -27.90 34.24 -13.94
CA VAL A 139 -27.02 33.22 -14.51
C VAL A 139 -27.38 31.88 -13.83
N PRO A 140 -27.58 30.77 -14.56
CA PRO A 140 -27.77 29.47 -13.93
C PRO A 140 -26.52 29.12 -13.13
N ILE A 141 -26.70 28.93 -11.83
CA ILE A 141 -25.65 28.41 -10.95
C ILE A 141 -25.27 27.02 -11.48
N PRO A 142 -23.96 26.73 -11.70
CA PRO A 142 -23.54 25.39 -12.11
C PRO A 142 -24.07 24.38 -11.08
N ALA A 143 -24.80 23.37 -11.56
CA ALA A 143 -25.25 22.27 -10.73
C ALA A 143 -24.03 21.66 -10.03
N GLY A 144 -24.08 21.55 -8.70
CA GLY A 144 -23.01 20.96 -7.91
C GLY A 144 -22.70 19.52 -8.37
N PRO A 145 -21.57 18.94 -7.91
CA PRO A 145 -21.17 17.59 -8.32
C PRO A 145 -22.31 16.60 -8.12
N THR A 146 -22.83 16.08 -9.23
CA THR A 146 -23.95 15.14 -9.24
C THR A 146 -23.46 13.80 -8.72
N ILE A 147 -23.98 13.38 -7.57
CA ILE A 147 -23.71 12.06 -6.98
C ILE A 147 -24.33 10.99 -7.89
N ASP A 148 -23.56 9.94 -8.20
CA ASP A 148 -24.03 8.82 -9.03
C ASP A 148 -25.14 8.03 -8.28
N PRO A 149 -26.38 7.97 -8.81
CA PRO A 149 -27.46 7.21 -8.21
C PRO A 149 -27.17 5.70 -8.15
N ALA A 150 -26.40 5.14 -9.09
CA ALA A 150 -26.03 3.73 -9.08
C ALA A 150 -25.08 3.41 -7.91
N LEU A 151 -24.10 4.28 -7.65
CA LEU A 151 -23.19 4.13 -6.52
C LEU A 151 -23.94 4.24 -5.18
N ARG A 152 -24.89 5.18 -5.07
CA ARG A 152 -25.74 5.29 -3.87
C ARG A 152 -26.56 4.02 -3.65
N GLN A 153 -27.07 3.41 -4.72
CA GLN A 153 -27.76 2.13 -4.66
C GLN A 153 -26.81 1.00 -4.18
N GLN A 154 -25.59 0.92 -4.71
CA GLN A 154 -24.61 -0.07 -4.28
C GLN A 154 -24.26 0.03 -2.78
N VAL A 155 -24.08 1.25 -2.27
CA VAL A 155 -23.85 1.48 -0.84
C VAL A 155 -25.03 0.97 0.00
N SER A 156 -26.28 1.22 -0.43
CA SER A 156 -27.47 0.74 0.29
C SER A 156 -27.55 -0.79 0.34
N VAL A 157 -27.17 -1.47 -0.76
CA VAL A 157 -27.12 -2.93 -0.84
C VAL A 157 -26.03 -3.48 0.08
N ALA A 158 -24.85 -2.87 0.10
CA ALA A 158 -23.74 -3.29 0.96
C ALA A 158 -24.07 -3.12 2.46
N ILE A 159 -24.68 -2.00 2.84
CA ILE A 159 -25.15 -1.76 4.23
C ILE A 159 -26.20 -2.81 4.62
N THR A 160 -27.12 -3.15 3.71
CA THR A 160 -28.12 -4.19 3.97
C THR A 160 -27.48 -5.57 4.15
N ALA A 161 -26.52 -5.94 3.31
CA ALA A 161 -25.78 -7.19 3.44
C ALA A 161 -24.98 -7.27 4.75
N ALA A 162 -24.33 -6.17 5.16
CA ALA A 162 -23.61 -6.10 6.43
C ALA A 162 -24.55 -6.29 7.64
N ASN A 163 -25.75 -5.69 7.61
CA ASN A 163 -26.78 -5.89 8.63
C ASN A 163 -27.22 -7.37 8.73
N GLN A 164 -27.39 -8.05 7.60
CA GLN A 164 -27.75 -9.47 7.57
C GLN A 164 -26.64 -10.35 8.18
N SER A 165 -25.38 -10.08 7.84
CA SER A 165 -24.23 -10.77 8.45
C SER A 165 -24.14 -10.52 9.96
N LEU A 166 -24.42 -9.31 10.43
CA LEU A 166 -24.50 -9.01 11.87
C LEU A 166 -25.63 -9.76 12.58
N SER A 167 -26.80 -9.90 11.94
CA SER A 167 -27.88 -10.74 12.47
C SER A 167 -27.43 -12.19 12.60
N SER A 168 -26.79 -12.72 11.55
CA SER A 168 -26.29 -14.09 11.51
C SER A 168 -25.20 -14.33 12.56
N ALA A 169 -24.33 -13.35 12.81
CA ALA A 169 -23.35 -13.38 13.89
C ALA A 169 -24.00 -13.39 15.28
N ARG A 170 -25.08 -12.62 15.47
CA ARG A 170 -25.87 -12.64 16.71
C ARG A 170 -26.54 -13.99 16.93
N ASP A 171 -27.10 -14.59 15.89
CA ASP A 171 -27.75 -15.92 15.95
C ASP A 171 -26.73 -17.02 16.31
N ARG A 172 -25.48 -16.88 15.85
CA ARG A 172 -24.34 -17.72 16.23
C ARG A 172 -23.81 -17.46 17.65
N ARG A 173 -24.44 -16.58 18.43
CA ARG A 173 -24.00 -16.15 19.78
C ARG A 173 -22.61 -15.51 19.79
N ALA A 174 -22.17 -14.93 18.67
CA ALA A 174 -20.90 -14.21 18.56
C ALA A 174 -21.02 -12.73 18.97
N GLY A 175 -22.15 -12.30 19.54
CA GLY A 175 -22.42 -10.90 19.87
C GLY A 175 -21.45 -10.23 20.87
N SER A 176 -20.68 -11.02 21.61
CA SER A 176 -19.64 -10.54 22.52
C SER A 176 -18.22 -10.70 21.97
N SER A 177 -18.05 -11.14 20.72
CA SER A 177 -16.74 -11.27 20.10
C SER A 177 -16.17 -9.88 19.74
N GLY A 178 -14.84 -9.76 19.75
CA GLY A 178 -14.19 -8.51 19.35
C GLY A 178 -14.47 -8.15 17.89
N GLU A 179 -14.59 -9.15 17.03
CA GLU A 179 -14.95 -9.01 15.62
C GLU A 179 -16.38 -8.49 15.46
N TYR A 180 -17.33 -8.93 16.29
CA TYR A 180 -18.69 -8.39 16.30
C TYR A 180 -18.70 -6.90 16.68
N GLN A 181 -17.90 -6.49 17.67
CA GLN A 181 -17.76 -5.08 18.04
C GLN A 181 -17.14 -4.24 16.91
N LYS A 182 -16.09 -4.74 16.24
CA LYS A 182 -15.49 -4.10 15.06
C LYS A 182 -16.49 -3.97 13.91
N ALA A 183 -17.30 -5.01 13.68
CA ALA A 183 -18.35 -5.00 12.67
C ALA A 183 -19.40 -3.91 12.92
N MET A 184 -19.86 -3.76 14.17
CA MET A 184 -20.80 -2.69 14.55
C MET A 184 -20.20 -1.30 14.33
N GLY A 185 -18.93 -1.09 14.69
CA GLY A 185 -18.25 0.19 14.47
C GLY A 185 -18.12 0.55 12.99
N ALA A 186 -17.70 -0.41 12.17
CA ALA A 186 -17.58 -0.23 10.72
C ALA A 186 -18.95 0.03 10.05
N LEU A 187 -20.02 -0.61 10.54
CA LEU A 187 -21.37 -0.37 10.03
C LEU A 187 -21.89 1.02 10.43
N ALA A 188 -21.62 1.48 11.65
CA ALA A 188 -22.00 2.81 12.10
C ALA A 188 -21.32 3.91 11.24
N ASP A 189 -20.02 3.73 10.98
CA ASP A 189 -19.23 4.61 10.12
C ASP A 189 -19.74 4.61 8.67
N ALA A 190 -20.09 3.44 8.12
CA ALA A 190 -20.71 3.33 6.80
C ALA A 190 -22.03 4.11 6.69
N ASN A 191 -22.91 3.98 7.69
CA ASN A 191 -24.19 4.70 7.73
C ASN A 191 -23.99 6.22 7.85
N GLN A 192 -23.06 6.66 8.70
CA GLN A 192 -22.74 8.08 8.86
C GLN A 192 -22.21 8.68 7.55
N LYS A 193 -21.24 8.04 6.92
CA LYS A 193 -20.66 8.48 5.65
C LYS A 193 -21.69 8.51 4.52
N ALA A 194 -22.53 7.48 4.42
CA ALA A 194 -23.60 7.43 3.42
C ALA A 194 -24.64 8.55 3.63
N ALA A 195 -24.98 8.87 4.88
CA ALA A 195 -25.93 9.94 5.21
C ALA A 195 -25.38 11.34 4.92
N THR A 196 -24.09 11.57 5.14
CA THR A 196 -23.46 12.88 4.93
C THR A 196 -22.74 13.03 3.59
N ALA A 197 -22.84 12.05 2.70
CA ALA A 197 -22.12 12.03 1.43
C ALA A 197 -22.49 13.23 0.54
N LYS A 198 -21.48 13.99 0.13
CA LYS A 198 -21.60 15.13 -0.80
C LYS A 198 -20.93 14.84 -2.14
N SER A 199 -20.24 13.72 -2.25
CA SER A 199 -19.46 13.30 -3.42
C SER A 199 -19.50 11.78 -3.60
N ASN A 200 -19.09 11.32 -4.79
CA ASN A 200 -18.91 9.88 -5.04
C ASN A 200 -17.80 9.28 -4.18
N ASP A 201 -16.75 10.05 -3.86
CA ASP A 201 -15.67 9.61 -2.96
C ASP A 201 -16.20 9.27 -1.56
N ASP A 202 -17.13 10.09 -1.03
CA ASP A 202 -17.77 9.81 0.27
C ASP A 202 -18.58 8.50 0.23
N LEU A 203 -19.27 8.25 -0.89
CA LEU A 203 -20.01 7.01 -1.09
C LEU A 203 -19.10 5.79 -1.25
N GLN A 204 -17.96 5.92 -1.93
CA GLN A 204 -16.97 4.84 -2.02
C GLN A 204 -16.36 4.52 -0.64
N ALA A 205 -16.10 5.55 0.17
CA ALA A 205 -15.65 5.35 1.55
C ALA A 205 -16.73 4.66 2.42
N ALA A 206 -18.00 5.02 2.22
CA ALA A 206 -19.13 4.33 2.86
C ALA A 206 -19.23 2.86 2.42
N LEU A 207 -19.06 2.58 1.13
CA LEU A 207 -19.06 1.22 0.56
C LEU A 207 -17.96 0.35 1.17
N ALA A 208 -16.73 0.87 1.26
CA ALA A 208 -15.61 0.15 1.87
C ALA A 208 -15.88 -0.16 3.35
N SER A 209 -16.46 0.79 4.08
CA SER A 209 -16.81 0.63 5.50
C SER A 209 -17.90 -0.45 5.69
N ALA A 210 -18.90 -0.48 4.80
CA ALA A 210 -19.94 -1.51 4.81
C ALA A 210 -19.38 -2.92 4.49
N ASN A 211 -18.45 -3.03 3.53
CA ASN A 211 -17.80 -4.31 3.19
C ASN A 211 -16.94 -4.83 4.35
N ASN A 212 -16.19 -3.94 5.02
CA ASN A 212 -15.42 -4.30 6.23
C ASN A 212 -16.34 -4.77 7.36
N ALA A 213 -17.47 -4.10 7.57
CA ALA A 213 -18.46 -4.51 8.56
C ALA A 213 -18.97 -5.93 8.30
N LYS A 214 -19.27 -6.25 7.04
CA LYS A 214 -19.67 -7.61 6.62
C LYS A 214 -18.57 -8.63 6.91
N LEU A 215 -17.32 -8.35 6.53
CA LEU A 215 -16.19 -9.26 6.73
C LEU A 215 -15.95 -9.59 8.21
N PHE A 216 -16.00 -8.57 9.08
CA PHE A 216 -15.87 -8.75 10.51
C PHE A 216 -17.06 -9.54 11.10
N ALA A 217 -18.28 -9.26 10.65
CA ALA A 217 -19.46 -9.98 11.10
C ALA A 217 -19.45 -11.46 10.70
N ASP A 218 -18.99 -11.77 9.48
CA ASP A 218 -18.87 -13.15 8.99
C ASP A 218 -17.83 -13.93 9.81
N SER A 219 -16.73 -13.27 10.19
CA SER A 219 -15.61 -13.82 10.96
C SER A 219 -15.86 -13.93 12.47
N ALA A 220 -16.94 -13.34 12.99
CA ALA A 220 -17.26 -13.37 14.41
C ALA A 220 -17.62 -14.80 14.87
N MET A 221 -16.88 -15.31 15.86
CA MET A 221 -17.10 -16.62 16.48
C MET A 221 -17.53 -16.47 17.94
N PRO A 222 -18.36 -17.39 18.48
CA PRO A 222 -18.74 -17.34 19.89
C PRO A 222 -17.50 -17.56 20.77
N PRO A 223 -17.40 -16.88 21.93
CA PRO A 223 -16.22 -16.87 22.78
C PRO A 223 -15.87 -18.21 23.46
N ASN A 224 -16.55 -19.31 23.14
CA ASN A 224 -16.43 -20.56 23.87
C ASN A 224 -16.68 -21.83 23.02
N VAL A 225 -16.12 -21.90 21.81
CA VAL A 225 -15.98 -23.19 21.13
C VAL A 225 -14.68 -23.82 21.63
N PRO A 226 -14.71 -24.85 22.49
CA PRO A 226 -13.51 -25.59 22.82
C PRO A 226 -12.91 -26.16 21.53
N PRO A 227 -11.57 -26.14 21.36
CA PRO A 227 -10.95 -26.76 20.19
C PRO A 227 -11.41 -28.22 20.09
N PRO A 228 -11.65 -28.75 18.88
CA PRO A 228 -12.09 -30.13 18.71
C PRO A 228 -11.13 -31.05 19.46
N THR A 229 -11.67 -31.74 20.47
CA THR A 229 -10.92 -32.70 21.27
C THR A 229 -10.51 -33.86 20.37
N ILE A 230 -9.24 -33.85 19.95
CA ILE A 230 -8.63 -34.99 19.29
C ILE A 230 -8.57 -36.11 20.33
N PRO A 231 -9.15 -37.30 20.08
CA PRO A 231 -9.07 -38.41 21.01
C PRO A 231 -7.60 -38.84 21.17
N THR A 232 -7.08 -38.69 22.39
CA THR A 232 -5.78 -39.18 22.81
C THR A 232 -5.85 -40.68 23.02
N THR A 233 -5.30 -41.45 22.07
CA THR A 233 -4.93 -42.84 22.32
C THR A 233 -3.58 -42.89 23.02
N THR A 234 -3.60 -43.45 24.22
CA THR A 234 -2.47 -43.69 25.12
C THR A 234 -1.49 -44.73 24.56
N THR A 235 -0.26 -44.68 25.08
CA THR A 235 0.78 -45.73 25.16
C THR A 235 1.65 -45.99 23.93
N ALA A 236 2.92 -45.56 23.99
CA ALA A 236 4.09 -46.45 24.07
C ALA A 236 5.41 -45.67 23.86
N SER A 237 6.44 -46.06 24.64
CA SER A 237 7.81 -45.55 24.64
C SER A 237 8.44 -45.37 23.26
N ARG A 238 9.04 -44.20 23.02
CA ARG A 238 10.28 -43.99 22.23
C ARG A 238 10.74 -42.52 22.34
N PRO A 239 11.88 -42.21 22.97
CA PRO A 239 12.53 -40.93 22.69
C PRO A 239 13.10 -41.01 21.26
N VAL A 240 13.29 -39.88 20.59
CA VAL A 240 13.89 -39.69 19.25
C VAL A 240 12.92 -39.43 18.07
N ILE A 241 11.62 -39.78 18.11
CA ILE A 241 10.72 -39.46 16.96
C ILE A 241 10.00 -38.09 17.10
N ALA A 242 9.81 -37.59 18.32
CA ALA A 242 9.11 -36.32 18.56
C ALA A 242 9.87 -35.08 18.04
N THR A 243 11.21 -35.12 18.00
CA THR A 243 12.02 -33.97 17.58
C THR A 243 11.86 -33.64 16.08
N ASN A 244 11.66 -34.65 15.22
CA ASN A 244 11.50 -34.41 13.78
C ASN A 244 10.10 -33.89 13.39
N SER A 245 9.04 -34.27 14.12
CA SER A 245 7.69 -33.74 13.85
C SER A 245 7.52 -32.30 14.33
N VAL A 246 8.08 -31.95 15.51
CA VAL A 246 8.01 -30.59 16.06
C VAL A 246 8.88 -29.62 15.25
N LEU A 247 10.07 -30.05 14.77
CA LEU A 247 10.90 -29.24 13.89
C LEU A 247 10.29 -29.06 12.49
N GLY A 248 9.61 -30.09 11.96
CA GLY A 248 8.90 -30.02 10.68
C GLY A 248 7.75 -29.01 10.69
N ASP A 249 7.00 -28.94 11.79
CA ASP A 249 5.91 -27.98 11.99
C ASP A 249 6.45 -26.54 12.14
N THR A 250 7.53 -26.38 12.89
CA THR A 250 8.19 -25.07 13.05
C THR A 250 8.67 -24.51 11.70
N ALA A 251 9.27 -25.33 10.85
CA ALA A 251 9.72 -24.92 9.51
C ALA A 251 8.55 -24.51 8.59
N LYS A 252 7.40 -25.19 8.70
CA LYS A 252 6.18 -24.80 7.98
C LYS A 252 5.65 -23.45 8.46
N ARG A 253 5.59 -23.23 9.78
CA ARG A 253 5.18 -21.93 10.36
C ARG A 253 6.09 -20.78 9.95
N VAL A 254 7.42 -20.99 9.97
CA VAL A 254 8.38 -19.99 9.50
C VAL A 254 8.18 -19.69 8.01
N ARG A 255 7.94 -20.71 7.18
CA ARG A 255 7.66 -20.52 5.75
C ARG A 255 6.38 -19.71 5.55
N HIS A 256 5.30 -20.05 6.25
CA HIS A 256 4.04 -19.34 6.15
C HIS A 256 4.17 -17.86 6.57
N ALA A 257 4.90 -17.59 7.66
CA ALA A 257 5.16 -16.22 8.10
C ALA A 257 5.98 -15.41 7.08
N LEU A 258 6.94 -16.06 6.42
CA LEU A 258 7.72 -15.43 5.34
C LEU A 258 6.85 -15.20 4.10
N GLU A 259 5.97 -16.14 3.74
CA GLU A 259 5.02 -15.97 2.63
C GLU A 259 4.12 -14.76 2.87
N SER A 260 3.48 -14.65 4.06
CA SER A 260 2.70 -13.46 4.43
C SER A 260 3.53 -12.17 4.35
N TYR A 261 4.78 -12.17 4.85
CA TYR A 261 5.64 -11.00 4.78
C TYR A 261 5.95 -10.57 3.34
N PHE A 262 6.26 -11.52 2.46
CA PHE A 262 6.60 -11.22 1.06
C PHE A 262 5.37 -10.91 0.21
N ASN A 263 4.18 -11.37 0.60
CA ASN A 263 2.91 -11.01 -0.04
C ASN A 263 2.40 -9.63 0.39
N GLY A 264 2.99 -9.02 1.41
CA GLY A 264 2.57 -7.72 1.93
C GLY A 264 1.52 -7.79 3.04
N ASP A 265 1.16 -8.99 3.49
CA ASP A 265 0.25 -9.25 4.61
C ASP A 265 0.98 -9.02 5.94
N PHE A 266 1.38 -7.76 6.19
CA PHE A 266 2.28 -7.44 7.29
C PHE A 266 1.64 -7.64 8.68
N GLU A 267 0.31 -7.52 8.82
CA GLU A 267 -0.43 -7.84 10.05
C GLU A 267 -0.26 -9.32 10.42
N ASP A 268 -0.58 -10.21 9.48
CA ASP A 268 -0.43 -11.66 9.65
C ASP A 268 1.03 -12.05 9.86
N ALA A 269 1.95 -11.50 9.07
CA ALA A 269 3.37 -11.75 9.22
C ALA A 269 3.88 -11.37 10.62
N ALA A 270 3.51 -10.18 11.13
CA ALA A 270 3.91 -9.75 12.46
C ALA A 270 3.34 -10.65 13.56
N SER A 271 2.07 -11.03 13.47
CA SER A 271 1.42 -11.95 14.42
C SER A 271 2.10 -13.33 14.44
N GLN A 272 2.46 -13.86 13.27
CA GLN A 272 3.14 -15.14 13.15
C GLN A 272 4.58 -15.08 13.65
N PHE A 273 5.36 -14.06 13.26
CA PHE A 273 6.72 -13.89 13.76
C PHE A 273 6.77 -13.58 15.25
N GLN A 274 5.74 -12.93 15.82
CA GLN A 274 5.61 -12.71 17.26
C GLN A 274 5.50 -14.04 17.99
N ARG A 275 4.63 -14.95 17.54
CA ARG A 275 4.51 -16.32 18.10
C ARG A 275 5.82 -17.10 17.96
N LEU A 276 6.41 -17.08 16.77
CA LEU A 276 7.70 -17.73 16.50
C LEU A 276 8.85 -17.15 17.36
N SER A 277 8.78 -15.87 17.74
CA SER A 277 9.77 -15.24 18.62
C SER A 277 9.66 -15.71 20.07
N GLN A 278 8.47 -16.15 20.50
CA GLN A 278 8.27 -16.76 21.81
C GLN A 278 8.79 -18.20 21.82
N GLU A 279 8.58 -18.93 20.72
CA GLU A 279 9.08 -20.30 20.55
C GLU A 279 10.60 -20.35 20.36
N MET A 280 11.16 -19.40 19.61
CA MET A 280 12.59 -19.33 19.26
C MET A 280 13.18 -17.96 19.63
N PRO A 281 13.29 -17.64 20.94
CA PRO A 281 13.65 -16.30 21.40
C PRO A 281 15.07 -15.88 21.02
N ARG A 282 15.96 -16.84 20.74
CA ARG A 282 17.36 -16.59 20.35
C ARG A 282 17.58 -16.53 18.83
N ASN A 283 16.51 -16.58 18.02
CA ASN A 283 16.65 -16.55 16.57
C ASN A 283 16.61 -15.11 16.05
N GLY A 284 17.78 -14.56 15.73
CA GLY A 284 17.90 -13.18 15.24
C GLY A 284 17.14 -12.90 13.93
N TRP A 285 16.94 -13.91 13.06
CA TRP A 285 16.17 -13.73 11.83
C TRP A 285 14.69 -13.51 12.09
N ILE A 286 14.11 -14.26 13.03
CA ILE A 286 12.70 -14.12 13.41
C ILE A 286 12.45 -12.72 13.95
N TRP A 287 13.34 -12.23 14.83
CA TRP A 287 13.27 -10.85 15.32
C TRP A 287 13.48 -9.80 14.21
N ALA A 288 14.34 -10.07 13.22
CA ALA A 288 14.54 -9.17 12.09
C ALA A 288 13.28 -9.06 11.22
N PHE A 289 12.65 -10.19 10.89
CA PHE A 289 11.41 -10.21 10.11
C PHE A 289 10.20 -9.69 10.89
N LEU A 290 10.12 -9.95 12.20
CA LEU A 290 9.11 -9.35 13.07
C LEU A 290 9.23 -7.82 13.06
N GLY A 291 10.43 -7.29 13.29
CA GLY A 291 10.67 -5.86 13.27
C GLY A 291 10.40 -5.24 11.90
N ALA A 292 10.74 -5.95 10.82
CA ALA A 292 10.44 -5.52 9.46
C ALA A 292 8.93 -5.46 9.21
N SER A 293 8.17 -6.47 9.64
CA SER A 293 6.71 -6.52 9.49
C SER A 293 6.03 -5.38 10.25
N GLN A 294 6.41 -5.16 11.51
CA GLN A 294 5.92 -4.06 12.34
C GLN A 294 6.28 -2.69 11.74
N TYR A 295 7.50 -2.54 11.21
CA TYR A 295 7.91 -1.28 10.58
C TYR A 295 7.15 -1.01 9.27
N SER A 296 6.80 -2.06 8.53
CA SER A 296 5.94 -1.95 7.36
C SER A 296 4.52 -1.52 7.75
N GLN A 297 3.91 -2.08 8.81
CA GLN A 297 2.61 -1.62 9.32
C GLN A 297 2.62 -0.13 9.68
N TYR A 298 3.66 0.34 10.40
CA TYR A 298 3.86 1.76 10.68
C TYR A 298 3.85 2.63 9.41
N ALA A 299 4.43 2.14 8.32
CA ALA A 299 4.47 2.89 7.07
C ALA A 299 3.08 3.09 6.42
N PHE A 300 2.11 2.21 6.72
CA PHE A 300 0.74 2.29 6.20
C PHE A 300 -0.21 2.99 7.17
N GLU A 301 -0.17 2.62 8.45
CA GLU A 301 -1.13 3.08 9.47
C GLU A 301 -0.66 4.37 10.17
N ALA A 302 0.62 4.73 10.06
CA ALA A 302 1.24 5.87 10.74
C ALA A 302 1.11 5.86 12.28
N ASP A 303 0.81 4.69 12.87
CA ASP A 303 0.76 4.52 14.33
C ASP A 303 2.15 4.28 14.91
N GLU A 304 2.57 5.20 15.78
CA GLU A 304 3.89 5.22 16.43
C GLU A 304 4.15 3.99 17.31
N SER A 305 3.09 3.28 17.75
CA SER A 305 3.20 2.04 18.51
C SER A 305 3.89 0.94 17.70
N TYR A 306 3.58 0.80 16.41
CA TYR A 306 4.23 -0.16 15.52
C TYR A 306 5.69 0.17 15.29
N ARG A 307 6.02 1.46 15.17
CA ARG A 307 7.42 1.89 15.05
C ARG A 307 8.22 1.53 16.31
N THR A 308 7.63 1.77 17.48
CA THR A 308 8.24 1.44 18.77
C THR A 308 8.47 -0.06 18.90
N ALA A 309 7.46 -0.87 18.57
CA ALA A 309 7.55 -2.33 18.55
C ALA A 309 8.63 -2.83 17.57
N ALA A 310 8.66 -2.28 16.36
CA ALA A 310 9.65 -2.62 15.34
C ALA A 310 11.08 -2.40 15.82
N PHE A 311 11.33 -1.27 16.48
CA PHE A 311 12.66 -0.92 16.99
C PHE A 311 13.09 -1.84 18.13
N GLN A 312 12.16 -2.24 19.01
CA GLN A 312 12.43 -3.25 20.03
C GLN A 312 12.80 -4.60 19.40
N SER A 313 12.06 -5.03 18.37
CA SER A 313 12.34 -6.25 17.62
C SER A 313 13.70 -6.20 16.93
N PHE A 314 14.06 -5.09 16.28
CA PHE A 314 15.38 -4.91 15.66
C PHE A 314 16.54 -4.94 16.68
N ARG A 315 16.35 -4.36 17.87
CA ARG A 315 17.35 -4.45 18.95
C ARG A 315 17.59 -5.89 19.37
N LYS A 316 16.52 -6.66 19.56
CA LYS A 316 16.62 -8.10 19.85
C LYS A 316 17.28 -8.86 18.70
N ALA A 317 16.91 -8.57 17.46
CA ALA A 317 17.51 -9.15 16.27
C ALA A 317 19.04 -8.97 16.27
N SER A 318 19.51 -7.74 16.52
CA SER A 318 20.95 -7.41 16.60
C SER A 318 21.68 -8.02 17.79
N GLN A 319 20.96 -8.35 18.88
CA GLN A 319 21.53 -9.03 20.04
C GLN A 319 21.83 -10.50 19.75
N TYR A 320 20.93 -11.16 19.01
CA TYR A 320 21.04 -12.60 18.75
C TYR A 320 21.79 -12.95 17.47
N ARG A 321 21.98 -11.98 16.57
CA ARG A 321 22.75 -12.18 15.34
C ARG A 321 23.51 -10.93 14.93
N SER A 322 24.78 -11.10 14.59
CA SER A 322 25.58 -10.07 13.95
C SER A 322 25.50 -10.23 12.43
N TRP A 323 25.08 -9.18 11.73
CA TRP A 323 25.13 -9.12 10.28
C TRP A 323 26.24 -8.15 9.85
N LYS A 324 27.27 -8.67 9.18
CA LYS A 324 28.33 -7.84 8.58
C LYS A 324 27.71 -6.99 7.46
N GLY A 325 27.67 -5.67 7.64
CA GLY A 325 27.03 -4.75 6.69
C GLY A 325 25.52 -4.53 6.88
N GLY A 326 24.97 -4.94 8.02
CA GLY A 326 23.55 -4.77 8.34
C GLY A 326 22.65 -5.83 7.73
N LEU A 327 21.33 -5.62 7.79
CA LEU A 327 20.36 -6.57 7.26
C LEU A 327 20.55 -6.78 5.74
N PRO A 328 20.47 -8.04 5.22
CA PRO A 328 20.72 -8.29 3.80
C PRO A 328 19.71 -7.64 2.86
N GLN A 329 20.22 -6.91 1.86
CA GLN A 329 19.38 -6.20 0.87
C GLN A 329 18.45 -7.14 0.07
N LYS A 330 18.79 -8.43 -0.04
CA LYS A 330 17.95 -9.44 -0.70
C LYS A 330 16.56 -9.59 -0.05
N TYR A 331 16.45 -9.37 1.26
CA TYR A 331 15.21 -9.62 2.02
C TYR A 331 14.60 -8.36 2.62
N PHE A 332 15.37 -7.27 2.72
CA PHE A 332 14.94 -6.06 3.39
C PHE A 332 15.19 -4.83 2.51
N SER A 333 14.15 -4.01 2.38
CA SER A 333 14.21 -2.73 1.66
C SER A 333 15.23 -1.79 2.31
N LYS A 334 15.68 -0.78 1.55
CA LYS A 334 16.60 0.25 2.05
C LYS A 334 16.06 0.91 3.32
N ARG A 335 14.76 1.23 3.36
CA ARG A 335 14.10 1.87 4.51
C ARG A 335 14.16 1.00 5.77
N ILE A 336 13.89 -0.30 5.64
CA ILE A 336 13.95 -1.25 6.77
C ILE A 336 15.40 -1.39 7.26
N ARG A 337 16.37 -1.49 6.35
CA ARG A 337 17.79 -1.55 6.71
C ARG A 337 18.24 -0.29 7.46
N THR A 338 17.85 0.89 7.00
CA THR A 338 18.13 2.15 7.69
C THR A 338 17.46 2.20 9.07
N ALA A 339 16.21 1.75 9.20
CA ALA A 339 15.52 1.67 10.49
C ALA A 339 16.21 0.71 11.47
N PHE A 340 16.67 -0.45 10.98
CA PHE A 340 17.43 -1.41 11.76
C PHE A 340 18.76 -0.83 12.28
N GLU A 341 19.53 -0.15 11.44
CA GLU A 341 20.79 0.50 11.88
C GLU A 341 20.52 1.63 12.89
N ARG A 342 19.46 2.41 12.71
CA ARG A 342 19.03 3.41 13.71
C ARG A 342 18.66 2.77 15.05
N ALA A 343 17.92 1.66 15.01
CA ALA A 343 17.53 0.93 16.21
C ALA A 343 18.75 0.36 16.97
N LYS A 344 19.81 -0.03 16.24
CA LYS A 344 21.09 -0.50 16.77
C LYS A 344 21.95 0.65 17.34
N GLY A 345 21.98 1.81 16.67
CA GLY A 345 22.76 2.98 17.10
C GLY A 345 22.33 3.57 18.45
N ASN A 346 21.06 3.44 18.82
CA ASN A 346 20.53 3.88 20.13
C ASN A 346 20.95 3.00 21.33
N ARG A 347 22.00 2.17 21.21
CA ARG A 347 22.60 1.41 22.32
C ARG A 347 23.76 2.12 23.02
N ALA A 348 24.16 3.30 22.55
CA ALA A 348 25.34 4.04 23.03
C ALA A 348 24.99 5.31 23.83
N GLY A 349 23.90 5.29 24.61
CA GLY A 349 23.49 6.37 25.51
C GLY A 349 23.29 5.83 26.91
#